data_AF-A0A2A4R3X8-F1
#
_entry.id   AF-A0A2A4R3X8-F1
#
_cell.length_a   1.000
_cell.length_b   1.000
_cell.length_c   1.000
_cell.angle_alpha   90.00
_cell.angle_beta   90.00
_cell.angle_gamma   90.00
#
_symmetry.space_group_name_H-M   'P 1'
#
loop_
_entity.id
_entity.type
_entity.pdbx_description
1 polymer ?
#
loop_
_entity_poly.entity_id
_entity_poly.type
_entity_poly.pdbx_seq_one_letter_code
_entity_poly.pdbx_strand_id
1 'polypeptide(L)'
;MVGVDHVAYDYASLRDLLENYDGFKAQGITPYWCINHGMSVSLYYADPDGNQMEFTADVFATKAEGSAYFHNLKEDDNPVGVEYDPDEWLTKLRSGTLEAELLKFDAAGEVSPIRGAMMA
;
A
#
# COMPACT_ATOMS: atom_id res chain seq x y z
N MET A 1 -14.23 17.01 -7.78
CA MET A 1 -14.69 17.16 -6.38
C MET A 1 -13.77 18.15 -5.69
N VAL A 2 -14.24 18.93 -4.73
CA VAL A 2 -13.39 19.83 -3.94
C VAL A 2 -13.42 19.32 -2.50
N GLY A 3 -12.26 18.96 -1.94
CA GLY A 3 -12.15 18.36 -0.61
C GLY A 3 -10.79 17.67 -0.40
N VAL A 4 -10.59 17.11 0.79
CA VAL A 4 -9.48 16.18 1.08
C VAL A 4 -9.85 14.82 0.47
N ASP A 5 -8.93 14.23 -0.30
CA ASP A 5 -9.16 12.93 -0.93
C ASP A 5 -8.96 11.76 0.06
N HIS A 6 -7.82 11.76 0.76
CA HIS A 6 -7.46 10.80 1.80
C HIS A 6 -6.46 11.40 2.80
N VAL A 7 -6.26 10.72 3.93
CA VAL A 7 -5.19 10.99 4.90
C VAL A 7 -4.30 9.76 4.99
N ALA A 8 -2.99 9.95 4.80
CA ALA A 8 -2.00 8.88 4.84
C ALA A 8 -1.14 8.93 6.11
N TYR A 9 -0.80 7.75 6.64
CA TYR A 9 0.13 7.58 7.75
C TYR A 9 1.22 6.55 7.40
N ASP A 10 2.47 6.94 7.64
CA ASP A 10 3.63 6.11 7.37
C ASP A 10 3.95 5.19 8.56
N TYR A 11 4.15 3.91 8.27
CA TYR A 11 4.78 2.93 9.14
C TYR A 11 6.29 2.87 8.88
N ALA A 12 7.05 2.46 9.90
CA ALA A 12 8.50 2.39 9.82
C ALA A 12 9.01 1.23 8.94
N SER A 13 8.19 0.20 8.70
CA SER A 13 8.55 -0.99 7.93
C SER A 13 7.32 -1.68 7.34
N LEU A 14 7.53 -2.56 6.35
CA LEU A 14 6.46 -3.41 5.80
C LEU A 14 5.93 -4.35 6.89
N ARG A 15 6.81 -4.84 7.78
CA ARG A 15 6.40 -5.69 8.90
C ARG A 15 5.45 -4.95 9.82
N ASP A 16 5.77 -3.73 10.25
CA ASP A 16 4.90 -2.98 11.16
C ASP A 16 3.53 -2.69 10.53
N LEU A 17 3.51 -2.38 9.22
CA LEU A 17 2.28 -2.19 8.45
C LEU A 17 1.41 -3.46 8.45
N LEU A 18 1.99 -4.62 8.13
CA LEU A 18 1.23 -5.87 8.00
C LEU A 18 0.85 -6.50 9.36
N GLU A 19 1.66 -6.30 10.40
CA GLU A 19 1.28 -6.70 11.76
C GLU A 19 0.13 -5.83 12.29
N ASN A 20 0.11 -4.53 11.96
CA ASN A 20 -1.04 -3.68 12.26
C ASN A 20 -2.31 -4.10 11.49
N TYR A 21 -2.18 -4.47 10.21
CA TYR A 21 -3.26 -5.05 9.42
C TYR A 21 -3.89 -6.27 10.11
N ASP A 22 -3.08 -7.20 10.62
CA ASP A 22 -3.57 -8.39 11.34
C ASP A 22 -4.37 -8.00 12.59
N GLY A 23 -3.90 -6.98 13.32
CA GLY A 23 -4.59 -6.42 14.48
C GLY A 23 -5.95 -5.78 14.15
N PHE A 24 -6.07 -5.07 13.03
CA PHE A 24 -7.34 -4.53 12.55
C PHE A 24 -8.27 -5.64 12.04
N LYS A 25 -7.74 -6.60 11.29
CA LYS A 25 -8.49 -7.74 10.78
C LYS A 25 -9.10 -8.56 11.91
N ALA A 26 -8.39 -8.77 13.02
CA ALA A 26 -8.91 -9.45 14.20
C ALA A 26 -10.12 -8.75 14.84
N GLN A 27 -10.32 -7.45 14.56
CA GLN A 27 -11.46 -6.64 14.99
C GLN A 27 -12.54 -6.52 13.91
N GLY A 28 -12.40 -7.21 12.78
CA GLY A 28 -13.31 -7.14 11.64
C GLY A 28 -13.13 -5.90 10.76
N ILE A 29 -12.00 -5.19 10.89
CA ILE A 29 -11.67 -4.02 10.07
C ILE A 29 -10.68 -4.46 8.99
N THR A 30 -11.08 -4.41 7.72
CA THR A 30 -10.25 -4.85 6.60
C THR A 30 -10.12 -3.74 5.55
N PRO A 31 -8.95 -3.63 4.89
CA PRO A 31 -8.75 -2.67 3.82
C PRO A 31 -9.59 -3.04 2.60
N TYR A 32 -10.03 -2.05 1.84
CA TYR A 32 -10.70 -2.27 0.54
C TYR A 32 -9.72 -2.21 -0.64
N TRP A 33 -8.50 -1.72 -0.41
CA TRP A 33 -7.46 -1.64 -1.44
C TRP A 33 -6.09 -1.89 -0.84
N CYS A 34 -5.40 -2.91 -1.32
CA CYS A 34 -4.04 -3.26 -0.93
C CYS A 34 -3.18 -3.19 -2.18
N ILE A 35 -2.20 -2.29 -2.23
CA ILE A 35 -1.50 -1.97 -3.46
C ILE A 35 -0.03 -1.67 -3.22
N ASN A 36 0.83 -2.20 -4.10
CA ASN A 36 2.22 -1.80 -4.22
C ASN A 36 2.33 -0.78 -5.36
N HIS A 37 2.58 0.48 -5.03
CA HIS A 37 2.78 1.59 -5.97
C HIS A 37 4.21 1.63 -6.55
N GLY A 38 5.07 0.68 -6.17
CA GLY A 38 6.49 0.59 -6.52
C GLY A 38 7.40 1.48 -5.69
N MET A 39 6.93 2.65 -5.25
CA MET A 39 7.64 3.52 -4.29
C MET A 39 7.19 3.33 -2.84
N SER A 40 5.96 2.86 -2.67
CA SER A 40 5.34 2.58 -1.39
C SER A 40 4.37 1.41 -1.53
N VAL A 41 4.08 0.78 -0.39
CA VAL A 41 3.04 -0.24 -0.27
C VAL A 41 1.97 0.28 0.68
N SER A 42 0.71 0.15 0.28
CA SER A 42 -0.39 0.85 0.93
C SER A 42 -1.59 -0.05 1.16
N LEU A 43 -2.26 0.19 2.29
CA LEU A 43 -3.53 -0.41 2.69
C LEU A 43 -4.54 0.71 2.91
N TYR A 44 -5.59 0.77 2.10
CA TYR A 44 -6.65 1.76 2.20
C TYR A 44 -7.87 1.20 2.93
N TYR A 45 -8.33 1.95 3.92
CA TYR A 45 -9.52 1.69 4.73
C TYR A 45 -10.51 2.84 4.57
N ALA A 46 -11.79 2.56 4.80
CA ALA A 46 -12.80 3.59 4.99
C ALA A 46 -13.07 3.74 6.48
N ASP A 47 -12.99 4.96 7.00
CA ASP A 47 -13.48 5.24 8.35
C ASP A 47 -15.03 5.19 8.39
N PRO A 48 -15.67 5.25 9.58
CA PRO A 48 -17.12 5.20 9.70
C PRO A 48 -17.88 6.32 8.95
N ASP A 49 -17.21 7.42 8.62
CA ASP A 49 -17.77 8.55 7.87
C ASP A 49 -17.52 8.43 6.35
N GLY A 50 -16.77 7.41 5.92
CA GLY A 50 -16.40 7.16 4.53
C GLY A 50 -15.13 7.89 4.07
N ASN A 51 -14.36 8.50 4.98
CA ASN A 51 -13.08 9.08 4.63
C ASN A 51 -12.06 7.99 4.32
N GLN A 52 -11.23 8.24 3.31
CA GLN A 52 -10.18 7.31 2.91
C GLN A 52 -8.97 7.46 3.83
N MET A 53 -8.63 6.35 4.50
CA MET A 53 -7.49 6.26 5.40
C MET A 53 -6.44 5.35 4.76
N GLU A 54 -5.27 5.89 4.46
CA GLU A 54 -4.16 5.13 3.91
C GLU A 54 -3.11 4.84 4.99
N PHE A 55 -2.77 3.57 5.15
CA PHE A 55 -1.59 3.15 5.92
C PHE A 55 -0.55 2.65 4.95
N THR A 56 0.65 3.22 5.00
CA THR A 56 1.68 2.97 4.00
C THR A 56 3.05 2.71 4.61
N ALA A 57 3.93 2.09 3.84
CA ALA A 57 5.35 1.94 4.16
C ALA A 57 6.19 2.21 2.89
N ASP A 58 7.34 2.86 3.05
CA ASP A 58 8.24 3.14 1.94
C ASP A 58 8.94 1.87 1.43
N VAL A 59 9.11 1.76 0.11
CA VAL A 59 9.95 0.72 -0.51
C VAL A 59 11.44 1.09 -0.41
N PHE A 60 11.75 2.39 -0.38
CA PHE A 60 13.11 2.92 -0.39
C PHE A 60 13.59 3.30 1.03
N ALA A 61 14.90 3.26 1.24
CA ALA A 61 15.50 3.61 2.53
C ALA A 61 15.36 5.10 2.85
N THR A 62 15.23 5.96 1.83
CA THR A 62 15.09 7.41 1.98
C THR A 62 13.98 7.97 1.11
N LYS A 63 13.31 9.03 1.61
CA LYS A 63 12.32 9.79 0.84
C LYS A 63 12.90 10.40 -0.46
N ALA A 64 14.20 10.71 -0.46
CA ALA A 64 14.88 11.23 -1.65
C ALA A 64 14.96 10.19 -2.77
N GLU A 65 15.25 8.93 -2.43
CA GLU A 65 15.25 7.82 -3.40
C GLU A 65 13.84 7.55 -3.93
N GLY A 66 12.82 7.53 -3.07
CA GLY A 66 11.43 7.40 -3.49
C GLY A 66 10.98 8.53 -4.41
N SER A 67 11.34 9.78 -4.09
CA SER A 67 11.05 10.94 -4.94
C SER A 67 11.76 10.85 -6.29
N ALA A 68 13.03 10.41 -6.30
CA ALA A 68 13.78 10.22 -7.54
C ALA A 68 13.19 9.10 -8.40
N TYR A 69 12.72 8.00 -7.80
CA TYR A 69 11.99 6.95 -8.50
C TYR A 69 10.72 7.50 -9.15
N PHE A 70 9.88 8.19 -8.37
CA PHE A 70 8.64 8.79 -8.85
C PHE A 70 8.85 9.73 -10.04
N HIS A 71 9.84 10.61 -9.97
CA HIS A 71 10.14 11.56 -11.05
C HIS A 71 10.64 10.91 -12.34
N ASN A 72 11.08 9.66 -12.29
CA ASN A 72 11.56 8.92 -13.45
C ASN A 72 10.51 7.93 -14.02
N LEU A 73 9.33 7.81 -13.40
CA LEU A 73 8.24 7.00 -13.93
C LEU A 73 7.72 7.58 -15.25
N LYS A 74 7.52 6.72 -16.23
CA LYS A 74 6.88 7.04 -17.51
C LYS A 74 5.40 6.65 -17.45
N GLU A 75 4.60 7.22 -18.36
CA GLU A 75 3.15 6.92 -18.42
C GLU A 75 2.87 5.41 -18.59
N ASP A 76 3.73 4.68 -19.30
CA ASP A 76 3.59 3.25 -19.54
C ASP A 76 4.10 2.37 -18.37
N ASP A 77 4.69 2.93 -17.31
CA ASP A 77 5.37 2.18 -16.23
C ASP A 77 4.44 1.72 -15.09
N ASN A 78 3.14 1.50 -15.37
CA ASN A 78 2.10 1.22 -14.36
C ASN A 78 2.13 2.24 -13.19
N PRO A 79 1.69 3.49 -13.42
CA PRO A 79 1.78 4.55 -12.42
C PRO A 79 0.81 4.35 -11.23
N VAL A 80 -0.13 3.41 -11.33
CA VAL A 80 -1.08 3.10 -10.26
C VAL A 80 -0.49 2.07 -9.31
N GLY A 81 0.06 0.97 -9.83
CA GLY A 81 0.62 -0.10 -9.03
C GLY A 81 -0.08 -1.44 -9.22
N VAL A 82 0.34 -2.43 -8.43
CA VAL A 82 -0.13 -3.81 -8.50
C VAL A 82 -0.73 -4.21 -7.16
N GLU A 83 -1.91 -4.81 -7.19
CA GLU A 83 -2.55 -5.28 -5.97
C GLU A 83 -1.83 -6.49 -5.39
N TYR A 84 -1.83 -6.60 -4.06
CA TYR A 84 -1.26 -7.73 -3.36
C TYR A 84 -2.19 -8.24 -2.27
N ASP A 85 -2.03 -9.52 -1.92
CA ASP A 85 -2.73 -10.11 -0.78
C ASP A 85 -1.91 -9.89 0.51
N PRO A 86 -2.42 -9.08 1.48
CA PRO A 86 -1.73 -8.85 2.73
C PRO A 86 -1.62 -10.09 3.62
N ASP A 87 -2.54 -11.06 3.51
CA ASP A 87 -2.44 -12.34 4.24
C ASP A 87 -1.29 -13.20 3.71
N GLU A 88 -1.14 -13.28 2.38
CA GLU A 88 -0.02 -14.00 1.78
C GLU A 88 1.32 -13.36 2.14
N TRP A 89 1.41 -12.03 2.06
CA TRP A 89 2.63 -11.30 2.36
C TRP A 89 3.01 -11.41 3.83
N LEU A 90 2.04 -11.24 4.74
CA LEU A 90 2.27 -11.40 6.17
C LEU A 90 2.71 -12.83 6.51
N THR A 91 2.12 -13.83 5.87
CA THR A 91 2.53 -15.24 6.03
C THR A 91 3.99 -15.43 5.61
N LYS A 92 4.38 -14.90 4.44
CA LYS A 92 5.77 -14.94 3.95
C LYS A 92 6.72 -14.23 4.92
N LEU A 93 6.39 -13.03 5.39
CA LEU A 93 7.20 -12.31 6.39
C LEU A 93 7.37 -13.10 7.69
N ARG A 94 6.29 -13.65 8.25
CA ARG A 94 6.34 -14.45 9.47
C ARG A 94 7.13 -15.76 9.28
N SER A 95 7.20 -16.27 8.05
CA SER A 95 8.05 -17.41 7.68
C SER A 95 9.53 -17.07 7.44
N GLY A 96 9.91 -15.79 7.51
CA GLY A 96 11.30 -15.34 7.40
C GLY A 96 11.69 -14.78 6.02
N THR A 97 10.76 -14.61 5.08
CA THR A 97 11.02 -13.85 3.85
C THR A 97 11.44 -12.42 4.18
N LEU A 98 12.46 -11.92 3.49
CA LEU A 98 12.94 -10.55 3.68
C LEU A 98 11.93 -9.54 3.13
N GLU A 99 11.73 -8.42 3.83
CA GLU A 99 10.83 -7.34 3.36
C GLU A 99 11.21 -6.86 1.96
N ALA A 100 12.52 -6.69 1.70
CA ALA A 100 13.05 -6.27 0.40
C ALA A 100 12.73 -7.24 -0.75
N GLU A 101 12.34 -8.49 -0.48
CA GLU A 101 11.87 -9.42 -1.52
C GLU A 101 10.40 -9.19 -1.87
N LEU A 102 9.56 -8.88 -0.87
CA LEU A 102 8.14 -8.59 -1.07
C LEU A 102 7.93 -7.20 -1.67
N LEU A 103 8.74 -6.23 -1.27
CA LEU A 103 8.66 -4.84 -1.74
C LEU A 103 9.05 -4.66 -3.22
N LYS A 104 9.61 -5.68 -3.87
CA LYS A 104 9.95 -5.61 -5.30
C LYS A 104 8.71 -5.35 -6.12
N PHE A 105 8.74 -4.26 -6.89
CA PHE A 105 7.64 -3.90 -7.77
C PHE A 105 7.61 -4.81 -8.99
N ASP A 106 6.45 -5.39 -9.27
CA ASP A 106 6.19 -6.11 -10.52
C ASP A 106 5.68 -5.14 -11.59
N ALA A 107 6.60 -4.52 -12.32
CA ALA A 107 6.24 -3.58 -13.39
C ALA A 107 5.46 -4.24 -14.55
N ALA A 108 5.47 -5.58 -14.65
CA ALA A 108 4.69 -6.34 -15.61
C ALA A 108 3.35 -6.84 -15.03
N GLY A 109 3.10 -6.59 -13.74
CA GLY A 109 1.89 -6.98 -13.05
C GLY A 109 0.67 -6.22 -13.56
N GLU A 110 -0.51 -6.78 -13.26
CA GLU A 110 -1.78 -6.17 -13.64
C GLU A 110 -1.93 -4.79 -12.97
N VAL A 111 -2.19 -3.77 -13.80
CA VAL A 111 -2.46 -2.41 -13.33
C VAL A 111 -3.73 -2.43 -12.49
N SER A 112 -3.61 -2.05 -11.22
CA SER A 112 -4.77 -1.97 -10.33
C SER A 112 -5.79 -0.94 -10.85
N PRO A 113 -7.09 -1.26 -10.84
CA PRO A 113 -8.11 -0.24 -11.04
C PRO A 113 -8.07 0.78 -9.89
N ILE A 114 -8.13 2.07 -10.22
CA ILE A 114 -8.20 3.13 -9.20
C ILE A 114 -9.50 2.97 -8.41
N ARG A 115 -9.38 2.75 -7.10
CA ARG A 115 -10.52 2.71 -6.17
C ARG A 115 -10.70 4.09 -5.55
N GLY A 116 -11.89 4.66 -5.71
CA GLY A 116 -12.29 5.85 -4.95
C GLY A 116 -12.84 5.45 -3.58
N ALA A 117 -13.32 6.45 -2.82
CA ALA A 117 -14.04 6.21 -1.57
C ALA A 117 -15.16 5.16 -1.76
N MET A 118 -15.28 4.24 -0.80
CA MET A 118 -16.45 3.37 -0.67
C MET A 118 -17.67 4.27 -0.48
N MET A 119 -18.53 4.36 -1.49
CA MET A 119 -19.86 4.94 -1.29
C MET A 119 -20.68 3.93 -0.47
N ALA A 120 -21.21 4.38 0.67
CA ALA A 120 -22.11 3.61 1.51
C ALA A 120 -23.39 3.17 0.77
#